data_AF-A0A1A3U340-F1
#
_entry.id   AF-A0A1A3U340-F1
#
_cell.length_a   1.000
_cell.length_b   1.000
_cell.length_c   1.000
_cell.angle_alpha   90.00
_cell.angle_beta   90.00
_cell.angle_gamma   90.00
#
_symmetry.space_group_name_H-M   'P 1'
#
loop_
_entity.id
_entity.type
_entity.pdbx_description
1 polymer ?
#
loop_
_entity_poly.entity_id
_entity_poly.type
_entity_poly.pdbx_seq_one_letter_code
_entity_poly.pdbx_strand_id
1 'polypeptide(L)'
;MAVQQTLRPYVTAGIAIVGSGLIAATPVATPLASVPTIQDVALTAGDTLPDLMAPWTEVFNEASRNATILTQNFFLAPGVGFQQMLANQSQFWQSVLDDPSKIPDVMQQIQANLDAVLTGYTLQNADGTFELGNLTGTLGTVGVHTLSGSDLNTFALGHDALFALLPQFLPADMADVATPIVNFLSSPLSAIIIGSLGPSIAPWVAMMNSIQDGDSFNQVMASWMDGYLNGATLNLDSLLPLIASTGLLPEGTEITHLEFAFGGMLTPGAVAVGPYQVDVDGNMVDVPAVGGSIFNSLGITLTAGLLPGVPIAIEGHAVGPIAAWEAWGQTVGALLGSGWDGKGPVQVDPPWPGINFPTIPDDLLDDGGATPDPGSGVADALAGWDLQDIANALLGIGV
;
A
#
# COMPACT_ATOMS: atom_id res chain seq x y z
N MET A 1 45.12 -48.30 14.66
CA MET A 1 43.85 -48.08 13.92
C MET A 1 42.76 -48.11 14.98
N ALA A 2 42.28 -46.96 15.49
CA ALA A 2 41.22 -46.12 14.91
C ALA A 2 39.91 -46.95 14.80
N VAL A 3 38.73 -46.61 15.36
CA VAL A 3 38.09 -45.32 15.66
C VAL A 3 37.03 -45.51 16.78
N GLN A 4 36.96 -44.56 17.71
CA GLN A 4 35.78 -44.22 18.53
C GLN A 4 34.80 -43.39 17.68
N GLN A 5 33.50 -43.69 17.67
CA GLN A 5 32.47 -42.64 17.55
C GLN A 5 31.27 -42.96 18.45
N THR A 6 31.17 -42.11 19.47
CA THR A 6 30.15 -42.07 20.52
C THR A 6 28.96 -41.21 20.08
N LEU A 7 27.77 -41.62 20.52
CA LEU A 7 26.50 -40.92 20.41
C LEU A 7 26.55 -39.46 20.90
N ARG A 8 25.87 -38.57 20.17
CA ARG A 8 25.58 -37.19 20.58
C ARG A 8 24.43 -37.16 21.61
N PRO A 9 24.53 -36.30 22.63
CA PRO A 9 23.35 -35.64 23.17
C PRO A 9 23.49 -34.12 23.25
N TYR A 10 22.34 -33.46 23.09
CA TYR A 10 22.05 -32.04 23.19
C TYR A 10 22.62 -31.37 24.45
N VAL A 11 23.17 -30.16 24.30
CA VAL A 11 23.50 -29.27 25.43
C VAL A 11 22.86 -27.91 25.19
N THR A 12 21.79 -27.68 25.94
CA THR A 12 21.27 -26.37 26.36
C THR A 12 22.28 -25.75 27.33
N ALA A 13 22.80 -24.55 27.07
CA ALA A 13 23.65 -23.82 28.01
C ALA A 13 23.04 -22.44 28.28
N GLY A 14 22.50 -22.28 29.49
CA GLY A 14 22.11 -21.00 30.07
C GLY A 14 23.34 -20.23 30.57
N ILE A 15 23.32 -18.91 30.38
CA ILE A 15 24.38 -18.00 30.83
C ILE A 15 24.13 -17.65 32.30
N ALA A 16 25.08 -18.00 33.16
CA ALA A 16 25.15 -17.57 34.55
C ALA A 16 26.02 -16.30 34.65
N ILE A 17 25.44 -15.21 35.14
CA ILE A 17 26.17 -13.98 35.51
C ILE A 17 26.67 -14.16 36.95
N VAL A 18 27.99 -14.20 37.14
CA VAL A 18 28.65 -14.13 38.45
C VAL A 18 29.43 -12.82 38.51
N GLY A 19 29.01 -11.93 39.41
CA GLY A 19 29.78 -10.73 39.77
C GLY A 19 30.74 -11.00 40.93
N SER A 20 31.81 -10.20 41.01
CA SER A 20 32.30 -9.51 42.23
C SER A 20 33.79 -9.14 42.16
N GLY A 21 34.13 -8.00 42.78
CA GLY A 21 35.42 -7.79 43.47
C GLY A 21 36.26 -6.61 42.99
N LEU A 22 36.27 -5.51 43.76
CA LEU A 22 37.25 -4.42 43.66
C LEU A 22 38.14 -4.45 44.93
N ILE A 23 39.44 -4.18 44.75
CA ILE A 23 40.47 -3.62 45.66
C ILE A 23 41.72 -4.50 45.97
N ALA A 24 42.81 -4.05 45.32
CA ALA A 24 44.22 -3.81 45.71
C ALA A 24 45.16 -4.93 46.23
N ALA A 25 46.17 -5.23 45.40
CA ALA A 25 47.53 -5.61 45.81
C ALA A 25 48.56 -4.98 44.84
N THR A 26 49.64 -4.40 45.38
CA THR A 26 50.76 -3.77 44.66
C THR A 26 51.73 -4.81 44.04
N PRO A 27 52.57 -4.44 43.04
CA PRO A 27 52.89 -5.28 41.90
C PRO A 27 54.13 -6.16 42.08
N VAL A 28 54.15 -7.32 41.41
CA VAL A 28 55.38 -8.04 41.07
C VAL A 28 55.37 -8.28 39.56
N ALA A 29 56.36 -7.73 38.87
CA ALA A 29 56.48 -7.76 37.42
C ALA A 29 56.80 -9.17 36.90
N THR A 30 55.92 -9.71 36.07
CA THR A 30 56.18 -10.82 35.16
C THR A 30 56.04 -10.31 33.71
N PRO A 31 56.94 -10.71 32.78
CA PRO A 31 56.84 -10.26 31.40
C PRO A 31 55.62 -10.92 30.75
N LEU A 32 54.65 -10.11 30.31
CA LEU A 32 53.45 -10.60 29.67
C LEU A 32 53.74 -11.02 28.22
N ALA A 33 53.33 -12.25 27.91
CA ALA A 33 53.20 -12.76 26.56
C ALA A 33 52.31 -11.84 25.71
N SER A 34 52.58 -11.78 24.41
CA SER A 34 51.84 -10.98 23.43
C SER A 34 50.34 -11.27 23.52
N VAL A 35 49.60 -10.35 24.12
CA VAL A 35 48.13 -10.38 24.20
C VAL A 35 47.59 -9.98 22.83
N PRO A 36 46.58 -10.68 22.27
CA PRO A 36 45.89 -10.20 21.07
C PRO A 36 45.37 -8.80 21.36
N THR A 37 45.65 -7.86 20.45
CA THR A 37 45.16 -6.49 20.49
C THR A 37 43.66 -6.53 20.79
N ILE A 38 43.29 -6.08 21.99
CA ILE A 38 41.96 -5.56 22.25
C ILE A 38 41.82 -4.45 21.21
N GLN A 39 40.90 -4.59 20.26
CA GLN A 39 40.47 -3.41 19.51
C GLN A 39 39.90 -2.47 20.55
N ASP A 40 40.64 -1.40 20.85
CA ASP A 40 40.03 -0.23 21.45
C ASP A 40 38.88 0.13 20.52
N VAL A 41 37.64 -0.07 21.01
CA VAL A 41 36.52 0.74 20.53
C VAL A 41 36.88 2.13 20.99
N ALA A 42 37.69 2.81 20.19
CA ALA A 42 37.88 4.24 20.30
C ALA A 42 36.47 4.80 20.08
N LEU A 43 35.81 5.16 21.18
CA LEU A 43 34.86 6.25 21.16
C LEU A 43 35.67 7.42 20.62
N THR A 44 35.61 7.64 19.32
CA THR A 44 36.30 8.72 18.65
C THR A 44 35.91 9.97 19.40
N ALA A 45 36.87 10.56 20.09
CA ALA A 45 36.73 11.78 20.88
C ALA A 45 36.53 13.02 19.97
N GLY A 46 35.81 12.84 18.85
CA GLY A 46 35.46 13.83 17.85
C GLY A 46 33.95 13.97 17.62
N ASP A 47 33.12 13.04 18.12
CA ASP A 47 31.67 13.13 17.96
C ASP A 47 31.10 14.14 18.94
N THR A 48 30.71 15.30 18.42
CA THR A 48 29.96 16.28 19.22
C THR A 48 28.55 15.72 19.48
N LEU A 49 27.86 16.21 20.51
CA LEU A 49 26.47 15.81 20.81
C LEU A 49 25.54 15.92 19.57
N PRO A 50 25.70 16.94 18.69
CA PRO A 50 25.08 16.97 17.36
C PRO A 50 25.35 15.76 16.46
N ASP A 51 26.60 15.28 16.37
CA ASP A 51 26.97 14.16 15.49
C ASP A 51 26.38 12.83 15.99
N LEU A 52 26.30 12.65 17.31
CA LEU A 52 25.59 11.51 17.92
C LEU A 52 24.07 11.56 17.67
N MET A 53 23.49 12.74 17.48
CA MET A 53 22.05 12.91 17.28
C MET A 53 21.63 13.01 15.82
N ALA A 54 22.57 13.16 14.88
CA ALA A 54 22.28 13.29 13.47
C ALA A 54 21.45 12.10 12.92
N PRO A 55 21.83 10.82 13.13
CA PRO A 55 21.05 9.69 12.61
C PRO A 55 19.61 9.66 13.14
N TRP A 56 19.43 9.96 14.43
CA TRP A 56 18.10 10.00 15.04
C TRP A 56 17.25 11.18 14.54
N THR A 57 17.89 12.30 14.26
CA THR A 57 17.23 13.47 13.70
C THR A 57 16.73 13.18 12.29
N GLU A 58 17.51 12.47 11.48
CA GLU A 58 17.12 12.02 10.13
C GLU A 58 15.90 11.10 10.20
N VAL A 59 15.96 10.05 11.02
CA VAL A 59 14.84 9.11 11.24
C VAL A 59 13.57 9.85 11.63
N PHE A 60 13.68 10.78 12.60
CA PHE A 60 12.53 11.54 13.08
C PHE A 60 11.97 12.50 12.04
N ASN A 61 12.83 13.18 11.26
CA ASN A 61 12.40 14.10 10.22
C ASN A 61 11.70 13.37 9.08
N GLU A 62 12.21 12.20 8.67
CA GLU A 62 11.58 11.35 7.67
C GLU A 62 10.22 10.85 8.16
N ALA A 63 10.18 10.31 9.38
CA ALA A 63 8.95 9.86 10.03
C ALA A 63 7.92 11.00 10.14
N SER A 64 8.36 12.22 10.46
CA SER A 64 7.49 13.39 10.55
C SER A 64 6.92 13.81 9.19
N ARG A 65 7.72 13.75 8.12
CA ARG A 65 7.25 14.03 6.75
C ARG A 65 6.21 13.00 6.32
N ASN A 66 6.55 11.73 6.52
CA ASN A 66 5.68 10.59 6.23
C ASN A 66 4.36 10.66 7.00
N ALA A 67 4.42 10.90 8.32
CA ALA A 67 3.23 11.09 9.15
C ALA A 67 2.40 12.30 8.71
N THR A 68 3.02 13.38 8.22
CA THR A 68 2.30 14.54 7.69
C THR A 68 1.48 14.16 6.45
N ILE A 69 2.07 13.42 5.51
CA ILE A 69 1.38 12.96 4.30
C ILE A 69 0.18 12.07 4.65
N LEU A 70 0.38 11.08 5.53
CA LEU A 70 -0.69 10.20 6.01
C LEU A 70 -1.80 10.99 6.70
N THR A 71 -1.42 11.89 7.61
CA THR A 71 -2.37 12.72 8.35
C THR A 71 -3.19 13.60 7.42
N GLN A 72 -2.55 14.21 6.41
CA GLN A 72 -3.25 14.99 5.40
C GLN A 72 -4.24 14.13 4.63
N ASN A 73 -3.83 12.95 4.15
CA ASN A 73 -4.69 12.01 3.44
C ASN A 73 -5.89 11.56 4.28
N PHE A 74 -5.65 11.21 5.55
CA PHE A 74 -6.71 10.84 6.47
C PHE A 74 -7.74 11.96 6.63
N PHE A 75 -7.29 13.21 6.75
CA PHE A 75 -8.17 14.36 6.93
C PHE A 75 -8.85 14.87 5.65
N LEU A 76 -8.45 14.40 4.46
CA LEU A 76 -9.18 14.70 3.23
C LEU A 76 -10.64 14.25 3.32
N ALA A 77 -10.86 12.98 3.68
CA ALA A 77 -12.18 12.44 3.96
C ALA A 77 -12.04 11.16 4.81
N PRO A 78 -12.13 11.26 6.15
CA PRO A 78 -12.03 10.11 7.03
C PRO A 78 -13.08 9.05 6.68
N GLY A 79 -12.64 7.87 6.23
CA GLY A 79 -13.55 6.79 5.82
C GLY A 79 -14.33 7.10 4.54
N VAL A 80 -13.70 7.74 3.55
CA VAL A 80 -14.32 8.12 2.26
C VAL A 80 -15.13 7.00 1.59
N GLY A 81 -14.65 5.75 1.61
CA GLY A 81 -15.43 4.61 1.09
C GLY A 81 -16.77 4.41 1.82
N PHE A 82 -16.81 4.56 3.14
CA PHE A 82 -18.04 4.48 3.92
C PHE A 82 -18.94 5.71 3.69
N GLN A 83 -18.35 6.91 3.61
CA GLN A 83 -19.09 8.12 3.27
C GLN A 83 -19.76 7.99 1.89
N GLN A 84 -19.05 7.46 0.89
CA GLN A 84 -19.57 7.23 -0.44
C GLN A 84 -20.66 6.15 -0.45
N MET A 85 -20.48 5.06 0.30
CA MET A 85 -21.53 4.06 0.47
C MET A 85 -22.82 4.69 1.02
N LEU A 86 -22.73 5.53 2.06
CA LEU A 86 -23.90 6.22 2.62
C LEU A 86 -24.53 7.21 1.63
N ALA A 87 -23.71 7.95 0.87
CA ALA A 87 -24.19 8.84 -0.18
C ALA A 87 -24.98 8.08 -1.25
N ASN A 88 -24.44 6.96 -1.74
CA ASN A 88 -25.10 6.08 -2.72
C ASN A 88 -26.42 5.54 -2.18
N GLN A 89 -26.44 5.05 -0.92
CA GLN A 89 -27.68 4.54 -0.31
C GLN A 89 -28.76 5.62 -0.24
N SER A 90 -28.42 6.86 0.14
CA SER A 90 -29.41 7.96 0.18
C SER A 90 -29.97 8.27 -1.21
N GLN A 91 -29.10 8.27 -2.22
CA GLN A 91 -29.48 8.52 -3.61
C GLN A 91 -30.35 7.41 -4.20
N PHE A 92 -30.10 6.16 -3.82
CA PHE A 92 -30.95 5.01 -4.16
C PHE A 92 -32.35 5.16 -3.57
N TRP A 93 -32.46 5.51 -2.29
CA TRP A 93 -33.75 5.73 -1.64
C TRP A 93 -34.54 6.87 -2.31
N GLN A 94 -33.87 7.98 -2.61
CA GLN A 94 -34.51 9.09 -3.33
C GLN A 94 -34.99 8.66 -4.72
N SER A 95 -34.18 7.90 -5.46
CA SER A 95 -34.54 7.41 -6.80
C SER A 95 -35.77 6.49 -6.79
N VAL A 96 -35.91 5.64 -5.77
CA VAL A 96 -37.08 4.76 -5.61
C VAL A 96 -38.31 5.53 -5.15
N LEU A 97 -38.14 6.54 -4.29
CA LEU A 97 -39.23 7.40 -3.83
C LEU A 97 -39.77 8.30 -4.96
N ASP A 98 -38.88 8.84 -5.79
CA ASP A 98 -39.22 9.69 -6.93
C ASP A 98 -39.84 8.88 -8.08
N ASP A 99 -39.35 7.67 -8.32
CA ASP A 99 -39.86 6.78 -9.36
C ASP A 99 -39.68 5.28 -8.98
N PRO A 100 -40.74 4.61 -8.51
CA PRO A 100 -40.68 3.19 -8.16
C PRO A 100 -40.31 2.26 -9.33
N SER A 101 -40.41 2.72 -10.60
CA SER A 101 -39.96 1.94 -11.75
C SER A 101 -38.44 1.84 -11.86
N LYS A 102 -37.69 2.62 -11.06
CA LYS A 102 -36.22 2.61 -10.97
C LYS A 102 -35.65 1.55 -10.04
N ILE A 103 -36.48 0.78 -9.35
CA ILE A 103 -36.03 -0.33 -8.49
C ILE A 103 -35.07 -1.29 -9.23
N PRO A 104 -35.33 -1.73 -10.49
CA PRO A 104 -34.40 -2.59 -11.21
C PRO A 104 -33.05 -1.92 -11.53
N ASP A 105 -33.03 -0.62 -11.79
CA ASP A 105 -31.82 0.15 -12.06
C ASP A 105 -30.97 0.27 -10.78
N VAL A 106 -31.61 0.60 -9.66
CA VAL A 106 -30.98 0.67 -8.33
C VAL A 106 -30.40 -0.68 -7.91
N MET A 107 -31.15 -1.78 -8.10
CA MET A 107 -30.65 -3.12 -7.77
C MET A 107 -29.45 -3.54 -8.64
N GLN A 108 -29.45 -3.16 -9.92
CA GLN A 108 -28.29 -3.37 -10.80
C GLN A 108 -27.09 -2.55 -10.32
N GLN A 109 -27.29 -1.31 -9.88
CA GLN A 109 -26.21 -0.45 -9.40
C GLN A 109 -25.64 -0.94 -8.05
N ILE A 110 -26.47 -1.44 -7.14
CA ILE A 110 -26.02 -2.09 -5.90
C ILE A 110 -25.16 -3.32 -6.22
N GLN A 111 -25.59 -4.15 -7.18
CA GLN A 111 -24.82 -5.33 -7.61
C GLN A 111 -23.49 -4.93 -8.25
N ALA A 112 -23.48 -3.93 -9.13
CA ALA A 112 -22.27 -3.44 -9.77
C ALA A 112 -21.27 -2.86 -8.75
N ASN A 113 -21.76 -2.05 -7.80
CA ASN A 113 -20.95 -1.49 -6.72
C ASN A 113 -20.35 -2.60 -5.83
N LEU A 114 -21.15 -3.61 -5.48
CA LEU A 114 -20.68 -4.74 -4.69
C LEU A 114 -19.62 -5.56 -5.44
N ASP A 115 -19.86 -5.84 -6.73
CA ASP A 115 -18.93 -6.57 -7.58
C ASP A 115 -17.60 -5.83 -7.73
N ALA A 116 -17.64 -4.51 -7.98
CA ALA A 116 -16.46 -3.66 -8.09
C ALA A 116 -15.63 -3.65 -6.79
N VAL A 117 -16.27 -3.51 -5.62
CA VAL A 117 -15.56 -3.51 -4.33
C VAL A 117 -14.98 -4.90 -4.01
N LEU A 118 -15.73 -5.98 -4.24
CA LEU A 118 -15.28 -7.35 -3.94
C LEU A 118 -14.13 -7.79 -4.85
N THR A 119 -14.27 -7.58 -6.16
CA THR A 119 -13.23 -7.92 -7.14
C THR A 119 -12.04 -6.96 -7.01
N GLY A 120 -12.29 -5.67 -6.72
CA GLY A 120 -11.26 -4.66 -6.56
C GLY A 120 -10.31 -4.91 -5.37
N TYR A 121 -10.78 -5.57 -4.31
CA TYR A 121 -9.94 -5.89 -3.15
C TYR A 121 -8.75 -6.81 -3.48
N THR A 122 -8.96 -7.77 -4.39
CA THR A 122 -7.94 -8.79 -4.73
C THR A 122 -7.49 -8.73 -6.20
N LEU A 123 -8.18 -7.91 -7.01
CA LEU A 123 -8.10 -7.87 -8.46
C LEU A 123 -8.33 -9.23 -9.16
N GLN A 124 -8.91 -10.20 -8.45
CA GLN A 124 -9.28 -11.49 -9.03
C GLN A 124 -10.61 -11.34 -9.77
N ASN A 125 -10.61 -11.70 -11.05
CA ASN A 125 -11.77 -11.57 -11.94
C ASN A 125 -12.33 -10.14 -12.04
N ALA A 126 -11.51 -9.13 -11.73
CA ALA A 126 -11.89 -7.72 -11.89
C ALA A 126 -12.11 -7.40 -13.38
N ASP A 127 -13.14 -6.61 -13.65
CA ASP A 127 -13.46 -6.14 -14.98
C ASP A 127 -12.56 -4.98 -15.41
N GLY A 128 -12.54 -4.72 -16.72
CA GLY A 128 -11.83 -3.59 -17.31
C GLY A 128 -10.39 -3.87 -17.71
N THR A 129 -9.65 -2.79 -17.96
CA THR A 129 -8.30 -2.83 -18.53
C THR A 129 -7.40 -1.81 -17.86
N PHE A 130 -6.15 -2.20 -17.64
CA PHE A 130 -5.09 -1.29 -17.22
C PHE A 130 -4.03 -1.22 -18.32
N GLU A 131 -4.20 -0.27 -19.24
CA GLU A 131 -3.28 -0.02 -20.34
C GLU A 131 -2.69 1.39 -20.24
N LEU A 132 -1.52 1.60 -20.86
CA LEU A 132 -0.83 2.89 -20.87
C LEU A 132 -1.66 3.93 -21.64
N GLY A 133 -2.51 4.67 -20.92
CA GLY A 133 -3.40 5.70 -21.47
C GLY A 133 -4.87 5.28 -21.59
N ASN A 134 -5.23 4.06 -21.20
CA ASN A 134 -6.62 3.61 -21.16
C ASN A 134 -6.88 2.81 -19.86
N LEU A 135 -7.63 3.43 -18.95
CA LEU A 135 -7.98 2.90 -17.64
C LEU A 135 -9.49 2.71 -17.63
N THR A 136 -9.95 1.47 -17.54
CA THR A 136 -11.39 1.18 -17.50
C THR A 136 -11.72 0.14 -16.45
N GLY A 137 -12.96 0.18 -15.95
CA GLY A 137 -13.50 -0.79 -14.99
C GLY A 137 -12.73 -0.81 -13.67
N THR A 138 -12.98 -1.86 -12.89
CA THR A 138 -12.37 -2.05 -11.57
C THR A 138 -10.84 -2.12 -11.65
N LEU A 139 -10.29 -2.79 -12.67
CA LEU A 139 -8.84 -2.93 -12.84
C LEU A 139 -8.15 -1.57 -13.08
N GLY A 140 -8.78 -0.69 -13.87
CA GLY A 140 -8.30 0.66 -14.11
C GLY A 140 -8.28 1.51 -12.85
N THR A 141 -9.41 1.55 -12.13
CA THR A 141 -9.57 2.35 -10.91
C THR A 141 -8.65 1.87 -9.80
N VAL A 142 -8.58 0.57 -9.54
CA VAL A 142 -7.70 0.03 -8.50
C VAL A 142 -6.23 0.20 -8.90
N GLY A 143 -5.90 -0.08 -10.16
CA GLY A 143 -4.51 -0.02 -10.63
C GLY A 143 -3.87 1.35 -10.43
N VAL A 144 -4.61 2.46 -10.59
CA VAL A 144 -4.04 3.78 -10.32
C VAL A 144 -3.78 4.02 -8.83
N HIS A 145 -4.56 3.41 -7.93
CA HIS A 145 -4.43 3.51 -6.48
C HIS A 145 -3.40 2.54 -5.89
N THR A 146 -2.90 1.58 -6.68
CA THR A 146 -1.99 0.53 -6.18
C THR A 146 -0.67 0.44 -6.93
N LEU A 147 -0.59 0.99 -8.14
CA LEU A 147 0.61 1.00 -8.98
C LEU A 147 1.22 2.39 -9.05
N SER A 148 2.54 2.53 -8.92
CA SER A 148 3.22 3.83 -9.07
C SER A 148 3.14 4.33 -10.51
N GLY A 149 2.88 5.63 -10.71
CA GLY A 149 2.74 6.21 -12.05
C GLY A 149 4.04 6.41 -12.81
N SER A 150 3.96 6.33 -14.13
CA SER A 150 5.02 6.74 -15.06
C SER A 150 4.88 8.22 -15.46
N ASP A 151 6.00 8.93 -15.56
CA ASP A 151 6.06 10.27 -16.14
C ASP A 151 6.87 10.26 -17.45
N LEU A 152 6.15 10.30 -18.57
CA LEU A 152 6.75 10.30 -19.90
C LEU A 152 7.48 11.61 -20.24
N ASN A 153 7.24 12.70 -19.51
CA ASN A 153 7.96 13.96 -19.75
C ASN A 153 9.41 13.89 -19.23
N THR A 154 9.62 13.11 -18.17
CA THR A 154 10.93 12.87 -17.55
C THR A 154 11.52 11.52 -17.94
N PHE A 155 10.80 10.72 -18.74
CA PHE A 155 11.10 9.32 -19.06
C PHE A 155 11.23 8.42 -17.82
N ALA A 156 10.59 8.81 -16.71
CA ALA A 156 10.50 8.00 -15.50
C ALA A 156 9.42 6.93 -15.70
N LEU A 157 9.80 5.66 -15.65
CA LEU A 157 8.86 4.54 -15.75
C LEU A 157 8.51 4.05 -14.35
N GLY A 158 7.21 3.90 -14.09
CA GLY A 158 6.67 3.33 -12.87
C GLY A 158 6.19 1.89 -13.06
N HIS A 159 5.73 1.30 -11.96
CA HIS A 159 5.08 0.00 -11.95
C HIS A 159 3.82 -0.08 -12.82
N ASP A 160 3.17 1.04 -13.14
CA ASP A 160 2.06 1.06 -14.09
C ASP A 160 2.51 0.67 -15.52
N ALA A 161 3.68 1.15 -15.97
CA ALA A 161 4.27 0.76 -17.24
C ALA A 161 4.78 -0.68 -17.17
N LEU A 162 5.41 -1.09 -16.06
CA LEU A 162 5.86 -2.47 -15.90
C LEU A 162 4.70 -3.45 -15.97
N PHE A 163 3.59 -3.16 -15.28
CA PHE A 163 2.38 -3.97 -15.29
C PHE A 163 1.80 -4.09 -16.70
N ALA A 164 1.71 -2.97 -17.44
CA ALA A 164 1.19 -2.96 -18.80
C ALA A 164 2.10 -3.70 -19.81
N LEU A 165 3.43 -3.69 -19.58
CA LEU A 165 4.40 -4.33 -20.46
C LEU A 165 4.65 -5.81 -20.10
N LEU A 166 4.36 -6.23 -18.87
CA LEU A 166 4.61 -7.58 -18.38
C LEU A 166 4.06 -8.69 -19.30
N PRO A 167 2.83 -8.61 -19.83
CA PRO A 167 2.30 -9.63 -20.74
C PRO A 167 3.12 -9.80 -22.03
N GLN A 168 3.87 -8.78 -22.45
CA GLN A 168 4.74 -8.84 -23.64
C GLN A 168 6.05 -9.59 -23.37
N PHE A 169 6.47 -9.66 -22.11
CA PHE A 169 7.68 -10.38 -21.68
C PHE A 169 7.39 -11.83 -21.29
N LEU A 170 6.14 -12.16 -21.03
CA LEU A 170 5.73 -13.51 -20.67
C LEU A 170 5.51 -14.39 -21.90
N PRO A 171 6.01 -15.63 -21.92
CA PRO A 171 5.60 -16.63 -22.91
C PRO A 171 4.08 -16.81 -22.92
N ALA A 172 3.50 -17.02 -24.10
CA ALA A 172 2.04 -17.10 -24.29
C ALA A 172 1.38 -18.24 -23.49
N ASP A 173 2.13 -19.29 -23.13
CA ASP A 173 1.71 -20.42 -22.31
C ASP A 173 1.75 -20.13 -20.79
N MET A 174 2.46 -19.09 -20.36
CA MET A 174 2.59 -18.67 -18.96
C MET A 174 1.66 -17.50 -18.59
N ALA A 175 1.16 -16.75 -19.58
CA ALA A 175 0.33 -15.57 -19.37
C ALA A 175 -0.95 -15.87 -18.57
N ASP A 176 -1.60 -17.00 -18.83
CA ASP A 176 -2.83 -17.42 -18.14
C ASP A 176 -2.62 -17.72 -16.64
N VAL A 177 -1.40 -18.13 -16.26
CA VAL A 177 -1.05 -18.42 -14.86
C VAL A 177 -0.48 -17.20 -14.15
N ALA A 178 0.31 -16.40 -14.86
CA ALA A 178 0.98 -15.22 -14.32
C ALA A 178 0.03 -14.04 -14.11
N THR A 179 -0.95 -13.83 -14.99
CA THR A 179 -1.85 -12.67 -14.91
C THR A 179 -2.63 -12.61 -13.59
N PRO A 180 -3.27 -13.69 -13.11
CA PRO A 180 -3.96 -13.66 -11.82
C PRO A 180 -3.02 -13.37 -10.64
N ILE A 181 -1.77 -13.86 -10.71
CA ILE A 181 -0.76 -13.62 -9.68
C ILE A 181 -0.36 -12.15 -9.68
N VAL A 182 -0.06 -11.59 -10.85
CA VAL A 182 0.34 -10.19 -11.01
C VAL A 182 -0.78 -9.26 -10.60
N ASN A 183 -2.02 -9.54 -11.01
CA ASN A 183 -3.22 -8.83 -10.55
C ASN A 183 -3.31 -8.85 -9.02
N PHE A 184 -3.15 -10.02 -8.40
CA PHE A 184 -3.10 -10.12 -6.94
C PHE A 184 -1.98 -9.29 -6.34
N LEU A 185 -0.75 -9.37 -6.89
CA LEU A 185 0.40 -8.62 -6.38
C LEU A 185 0.25 -7.11 -6.57
N SER A 186 -0.57 -6.67 -7.52
CA SER A 186 -0.97 -5.27 -7.73
C SER A 186 -2.23 -4.87 -6.94
N SER A 187 -2.82 -5.77 -6.15
CA SER A 187 -4.10 -5.52 -5.47
C SER A 187 -3.93 -4.74 -4.15
N PRO A 188 -5.00 -4.08 -3.65
CA PRO A 188 -5.00 -3.46 -2.33
C PRO A 188 -4.75 -4.45 -1.20
N LEU A 189 -5.27 -5.69 -1.30
CA LEU A 189 -4.99 -6.74 -0.32
C LEU A 189 -3.48 -7.03 -0.22
N SER A 190 -2.76 -7.04 -1.35
CA SER A 190 -1.31 -7.23 -1.32
C SER A 190 -0.60 -6.11 -0.57
N ALA A 191 -1.06 -4.86 -0.74
CA ALA A 191 -0.58 -3.68 -0.05
C ALA A 191 -0.77 -3.83 1.47
N ILE A 192 -1.96 -4.28 1.90
CA ILE A 192 -2.26 -4.51 3.32
C ILE A 192 -1.38 -5.62 3.89
N ILE A 193 -1.19 -6.73 3.16
CA ILE A 193 -0.33 -7.83 3.59
C ILE A 193 1.10 -7.33 3.75
N ILE A 194 1.70 -6.73 2.72
CA ILE A 194 3.10 -6.31 2.79
C ILE A 194 3.31 -5.13 3.74
N GLY A 195 2.38 -4.19 3.80
CA GLY A 195 2.41 -3.09 4.75
C GLY A 195 2.26 -3.57 6.20
N SER A 196 1.50 -4.64 6.46
CA SER A 196 1.43 -5.23 7.80
C SER A 196 2.71 -5.97 8.21
N LEU A 197 3.40 -6.57 7.24
CA LEU A 197 4.64 -7.33 7.46
C LEU A 197 5.88 -6.42 7.48
N GLY A 198 5.86 -5.34 6.72
CA GLY A 198 6.97 -4.42 6.52
C GLY A 198 7.59 -3.93 7.84
N PRO A 199 6.84 -3.38 8.81
CA PRO A 199 7.40 -2.90 10.07
C PRO A 199 8.09 -3.98 10.92
N SER A 200 7.81 -5.26 10.67
CA SER A 200 8.46 -6.37 11.36
C SER A 200 9.74 -6.85 10.68
N ILE A 201 9.89 -6.61 9.36
CA ILE A 201 10.99 -7.08 8.53
C ILE A 201 11.99 -5.94 8.28
N ALA A 202 11.50 -4.76 7.89
CA ALA A 202 12.29 -3.58 7.55
C ALA A 202 13.34 -3.18 8.61
N PRO A 203 13.08 -3.21 9.93
CA PRO A 203 14.10 -2.90 10.93
C PRO A 203 15.33 -3.79 10.83
N TRP A 204 15.14 -5.08 10.51
CA TRP A 204 16.24 -6.03 10.40
C TRP A 204 17.02 -5.84 9.10
N VAL A 205 16.32 -5.49 8.01
CA VAL A 205 16.96 -5.15 6.73
C VAL A 205 17.79 -3.88 6.88
N ALA A 206 17.24 -2.82 7.45
CA ALA A 206 17.97 -1.57 7.69
C ALA A 206 19.20 -1.78 8.59
N MET A 207 19.05 -2.53 9.68
CA MET A 207 20.16 -2.88 10.57
C MET A 207 21.23 -3.71 9.84
N MET A 208 20.81 -4.67 9.01
CA MET A 208 21.73 -5.51 8.23
C MET A 208 22.49 -4.69 7.19
N ASN A 209 21.83 -3.77 6.49
CA ASN A 209 22.45 -2.85 5.54
C ASN A 209 23.49 -1.98 6.25
N SER A 210 23.10 -1.33 7.35
CA SER A 210 23.98 -0.50 8.18
C SER A 210 25.22 -1.27 8.69
N ILE A 211 25.07 -2.53 9.10
CA ILE A 211 26.20 -3.39 9.48
C ILE A 211 27.12 -3.70 8.29
N GLN A 212 26.55 -3.96 7.11
CA GLN A 212 27.33 -4.22 5.89
C GLN A 212 28.09 -2.98 5.42
N ASP A 213 27.50 -1.80 5.60
CA ASP A 213 28.09 -0.50 5.26
C ASP A 213 29.20 -0.08 6.25
N GLY A 214 29.34 -0.80 7.37
CA GLY A 214 30.39 -0.55 8.36
C GLY A 214 30.08 0.62 9.29
N ASP A 215 28.80 0.93 9.48
CA ASP A 215 28.34 2.03 10.31
C ASP A 215 28.69 1.86 11.80
N SER A 216 28.71 2.99 12.49
CA SER A 216 28.86 3.04 13.95
C SER A 216 27.67 2.38 14.66
N PHE A 217 27.89 1.91 15.90
CA PHE A 217 26.81 1.32 16.71
C PHE A 217 25.59 2.25 16.86
N ASN A 218 25.80 3.57 16.93
CA ASN A 218 24.71 4.54 17.03
C ASN A 218 23.86 4.58 15.74
N GLN A 219 24.50 4.54 14.58
CA GLN A 219 23.82 4.45 13.28
C GLN A 219 23.09 3.12 13.12
N VAL A 220 23.68 2.00 13.53
CA VAL A 220 23.02 0.68 13.52
C VAL A 220 21.77 0.66 14.40
N MET A 221 21.80 1.35 15.55
CA MET A 221 20.63 1.47 16.42
C MET A 221 19.56 2.41 15.83
N ALA A 222 19.97 3.51 15.19
CA ALA A 222 19.06 4.42 14.52
C ALA A 222 18.41 3.77 13.30
N SER A 223 19.16 3.00 12.50
CA SER A 223 18.67 2.32 11.31
C SER A 223 17.60 1.27 11.62
N TRP A 224 17.66 0.61 12.77
CA TRP A 224 16.55 -0.25 13.22
C TRP A 224 15.25 0.55 13.38
N MET A 225 15.31 1.71 14.04
CA MET A 225 14.14 2.58 14.21
C MET A 225 13.68 3.18 12.87
N ASP A 226 14.63 3.49 12.00
CA ASP A 226 14.36 3.96 10.63
C ASP A 226 13.57 2.91 9.86
N GLY A 227 14.06 1.67 9.84
CA GLY A 227 13.36 0.54 9.22
C GLY A 227 11.96 0.34 9.81
N TYR A 228 11.79 0.54 11.11
CA TYR A 228 10.49 0.40 11.76
C TYR A 228 9.49 1.48 11.34
N LEU A 229 9.92 2.75 11.24
CA LEU A 229 9.04 3.88 10.97
C LEU A 229 8.92 4.18 9.48
N ASN A 230 10.04 4.21 8.76
CA ASN A 230 10.16 4.70 7.39
C ASN A 230 10.38 3.59 6.37
N GLY A 231 10.83 2.41 6.80
CA GLY A 231 11.04 1.25 5.93
C GLY A 231 12.50 1.03 5.53
N ALA A 232 12.75 0.01 4.72
CA ALA A 232 14.09 -0.36 4.27
C ALA A 232 14.05 -1.12 2.95
N THR A 233 15.08 -0.97 2.13
CA THR A 233 15.24 -1.71 0.88
C THR A 233 16.23 -2.86 1.04
N LEU A 234 15.84 -4.04 0.56
CA LEU A 234 16.67 -5.23 0.51
C LEU A 234 17.21 -5.41 -0.91
N ASN A 235 18.53 -5.38 -1.06
CA ASN A 235 19.18 -5.68 -2.32
C ASN A 235 19.08 -7.20 -2.63
N LEU A 236 18.60 -7.53 -3.83
CA LEU A 236 18.41 -8.89 -4.34
C LEU A 236 19.34 -9.22 -5.51
N ASP A 237 20.42 -8.46 -5.71
CA ASP A 237 21.38 -8.64 -6.82
C ASP A 237 22.03 -10.02 -6.82
N SER A 238 22.11 -10.66 -5.65
CA SER A 238 22.56 -12.05 -5.50
C SER A 238 21.70 -13.06 -6.27
N LEU A 239 20.45 -12.71 -6.60
CA LEU A 239 19.52 -13.55 -7.37
C LEU A 239 19.66 -13.36 -8.89
N LEU A 240 20.34 -12.31 -9.35
CA LEU A 240 20.50 -12.02 -10.78
C LEU A 240 21.14 -13.19 -11.57
N PRO A 241 22.19 -13.88 -11.07
CA PRO A 241 22.76 -15.03 -11.79
C PRO A 241 21.76 -16.18 -11.96
N LEU A 242 20.87 -16.38 -10.98
CA LEU A 242 19.84 -17.41 -11.06
C LEU A 242 18.77 -17.00 -12.09
N ILE A 243 18.32 -15.74 -12.07
CA ILE A 243 17.32 -15.22 -13.01
C ILE A 243 17.87 -15.26 -14.44
N ALA A 244 19.11 -14.84 -14.68
CA ALA A 244 19.75 -14.90 -16.00
C ALA A 244 19.80 -16.34 -16.56
N SER A 245 19.94 -17.35 -15.69
CA SER A 245 19.98 -18.76 -16.10
C SER A 245 18.61 -19.32 -16.56
N THR A 246 17.50 -18.65 -16.24
CA THR A 246 16.15 -19.10 -16.59
C THR A 246 15.78 -18.84 -18.05
N GLY A 247 16.50 -17.95 -18.74
CA GLY A 247 16.18 -17.55 -20.11
C GLY A 247 14.85 -16.79 -20.25
N LEU A 248 14.31 -16.24 -19.15
CA LEU A 248 13.04 -15.49 -19.13
C LEU A 248 13.14 -14.11 -19.81
N LEU A 249 14.35 -13.56 -19.98
CA LEU A 249 14.54 -12.23 -20.56
C LEU A 249 14.77 -12.31 -22.08
N PRO A 250 14.21 -11.38 -22.88
CA PRO A 250 14.49 -11.29 -24.31
C PRO A 250 15.99 -11.13 -24.60
N GLU A 251 16.45 -11.64 -25.74
CA GLU A 251 17.86 -11.52 -26.16
C GLU A 251 18.33 -10.06 -26.13
N GLY A 252 19.43 -9.81 -25.42
CA GLY A 252 20.00 -8.47 -25.26
C GLY A 252 19.41 -7.64 -24.10
N THR A 253 18.53 -8.20 -23.26
CA THR A 253 18.05 -7.53 -22.04
C THR A 253 18.68 -8.16 -20.80
N GLU A 254 19.37 -7.38 -19.99
CA GLU A 254 19.97 -7.83 -18.73
C GLU A 254 19.37 -7.05 -17.55
N ILE A 255 18.98 -7.75 -16.48
CA ILE A 255 18.65 -7.10 -15.20
C ILE A 255 19.97 -6.79 -14.50
N THR A 256 20.25 -5.51 -14.28
CA THR A 256 21.48 -5.05 -13.63
C THR A 256 21.30 -4.84 -12.13
N HIS A 257 20.06 -4.60 -11.68
CA HIS A 257 19.75 -4.42 -10.27
C HIS A 257 18.35 -4.95 -9.95
N LEU A 258 18.20 -5.61 -8.81
CA LEU A 258 16.92 -6.05 -8.26
C LEU A 258 16.88 -5.72 -6.78
N GLU A 259 15.76 -5.16 -6.33
CA GLU A 259 15.55 -4.84 -4.93
C GLU A 259 14.11 -5.12 -4.50
N PHE A 260 13.92 -5.26 -3.18
CA PHE A 260 12.61 -5.34 -2.55
C PHE A 260 12.50 -4.32 -1.42
N ALA A 261 11.59 -3.37 -1.54
CA ALA A 261 11.33 -2.33 -0.57
C ALA A 261 10.28 -2.79 0.47
N PHE A 262 10.63 -2.75 1.76
CA PHE A 262 9.71 -3.01 2.86
C PHE A 262 9.29 -1.72 3.55
N GLY A 263 7.99 -1.53 3.76
CA GLY A 263 7.46 -0.30 4.34
C GLY A 263 7.54 -0.34 5.86
N GLY A 264 7.91 0.78 6.48
CA GLY A 264 7.74 1.01 7.91
C GLY A 264 6.30 1.41 8.25
N MET A 265 6.06 1.68 9.53
CA MET A 265 4.72 2.05 10.03
C MET A 265 4.12 3.28 9.34
N LEU A 266 4.97 4.24 8.98
CA LEU A 266 4.58 5.55 8.48
C LEU A 266 4.80 5.69 6.98
N THR A 267 5.34 4.67 6.30
CA THR A 267 5.66 4.76 4.87
C THR A 267 4.39 5.01 4.04
N PRO A 268 4.29 6.15 3.33
CA PRO A 268 3.09 6.52 2.57
C PRO A 268 2.92 5.72 1.27
N GLY A 269 4.04 5.23 0.73
CA GLY A 269 4.10 4.58 -0.58
C GLY A 269 3.91 5.54 -1.75
N ALA A 270 3.67 4.98 -2.93
CA ALA A 270 3.58 5.72 -4.18
C ALA A 270 2.58 5.07 -5.12
N VAL A 271 1.76 5.89 -5.78
CA VAL A 271 0.65 5.47 -6.64
C VAL A 271 0.60 6.34 -7.90
N ALA A 272 -0.18 5.94 -8.89
CA ALA A 272 -0.35 6.65 -10.14
C ALA A 272 -1.48 7.67 -10.08
N VAL A 273 -2.34 7.61 -9.07
CA VAL A 273 -3.29 8.69 -8.76
C VAL A 273 -2.49 9.98 -8.55
N GLY A 274 -2.93 11.05 -9.23
CA GLY A 274 -2.30 12.35 -9.07
C GLY A 274 -2.52 12.91 -7.66
N PRO A 275 -1.89 14.03 -7.31
CA PRO A 275 -2.11 14.66 -6.01
C PRO A 275 -3.58 15.06 -5.86
N TYR A 276 -4.13 14.83 -4.67
CA TYR A 276 -5.45 15.33 -4.31
C TYR A 276 -5.39 16.83 -4.06
N GLN A 277 -6.31 17.58 -4.63
CA GLN A 277 -6.40 19.02 -4.50
C GLN A 277 -7.57 19.39 -3.60
N VAL A 278 -7.26 20.15 -2.56
CA VAL A 278 -8.25 20.74 -1.65
C VAL A 278 -8.18 22.25 -1.75
N ASP A 279 -9.34 22.89 -1.84
CA ASP A 279 -9.43 24.35 -1.70
C ASP A 279 -9.34 24.73 -0.21
N VAL A 280 -8.26 25.41 0.15
CA VAL A 280 -8.06 26.00 1.48
C VAL A 280 -7.99 27.52 1.31
N ASP A 281 -9.05 28.21 1.73
CA ASP A 281 -9.17 29.67 1.68
C ASP A 281 -8.95 30.28 0.27
N GLY A 282 -9.42 29.61 -0.78
CA GLY A 282 -9.29 30.06 -2.17
C GLY A 282 -7.96 29.67 -2.83
N ASN A 283 -7.14 28.83 -2.17
CA ASN A 283 -5.90 28.29 -2.72
C ASN A 283 -5.98 26.77 -2.80
N MET A 284 -5.68 26.22 -3.97
CA MET A 284 -5.55 24.77 -4.14
C MET A 284 -4.26 24.28 -3.49
N VAL A 285 -4.40 23.36 -2.55
CA VAL A 285 -3.29 22.68 -1.88
C VAL A 285 -3.23 21.23 -2.36
N ASP A 286 -2.05 20.81 -2.82
CA ASP A 286 -1.80 19.45 -3.28
C ASP A 286 -1.40 18.55 -2.10
N VAL A 287 -2.12 17.44 -1.95
CA VAL A 287 -1.84 16.35 -1.01
C VAL A 287 -1.44 15.12 -1.82
N PRO A 288 -0.20 14.61 -1.68
CA PRO A 288 0.23 13.40 -2.39
C PRO A 288 -0.67 12.22 -2.06
N ALA A 289 -1.11 11.47 -3.07
CA ALA A 289 -1.88 10.25 -2.86
C ALA A 289 -1.01 9.15 -2.22
N VAL A 290 -1.62 8.33 -1.37
CA VAL A 290 -0.95 7.25 -0.64
C VAL A 290 -1.40 5.89 -1.16
N GLY A 291 -0.56 4.88 -0.98
CA GLY A 291 -0.88 3.51 -1.36
C GLY A 291 0.30 2.78 -1.98
N GLY A 292 -0.02 1.69 -2.67
CA GLY A 292 0.98 0.81 -3.27
C GLY A 292 0.50 -0.62 -3.30
N SER A 293 1.45 -1.55 -3.46
CA SER A 293 1.17 -2.98 -3.58
C SER A 293 2.46 -3.79 -3.38
N ILE A 294 2.36 -5.12 -3.32
CA ILE A 294 3.57 -5.96 -3.35
C ILE A 294 4.32 -5.72 -4.67
N PHE A 295 3.60 -5.53 -5.76
CA PHE A 295 4.20 -5.26 -7.06
C PHE A 295 5.00 -3.96 -7.03
N ASN A 296 4.51 -2.91 -6.36
CA ASN A 296 5.27 -1.67 -6.17
C ASN A 296 6.53 -1.83 -5.34
N SER A 297 6.57 -2.82 -4.45
CA SER A 297 7.73 -3.04 -3.59
C SER A 297 8.93 -3.57 -4.38
N LEU A 298 8.77 -3.99 -5.63
CA LEU A 298 9.81 -4.61 -6.45
C LEU A 298 10.52 -3.57 -7.32
N GLY A 299 11.75 -3.19 -6.96
CA GLY A 299 12.59 -2.36 -7.82
C GLY A 299 13.37 -3.20 -8.82
N ILE A 300 13.42 -2.77 -10.08
CA ILE A 300 14.13 -3.44 -11.16
C ILE A 300 14.86 -2.43 -12.04
N THR A 301 16.12 -2.70 -12.33
CA THR A 301 16.87 -1.96 -13.36
C THR A 301 17.25 -2.91 -14.49
N LEU A 302 16.86 -2.52 -15.70
CA LEU A 302 17.06 -3.27 -16.93
C LEU A 302 17.97 -2.48 -17.86
N THR A 303 18.91 -3.17 -18.50
CA THR A 303 19.61 -2.66 -19.68
C THR A 303 19.08 -3.43 -20.89
N ALA A 304 18.29 -2.78 -21.73
CA ALA A 304 17.74 -3.38 -22.94
C ALA A 304 18.63 -3.07 -24.15
N GLY A 305 18.92 -4.08 -24.98
CA GLY A 305 19.71 -3.94 -26.20
C GLY A 305 19.08 -3.02 -27.25
N LEU A 306 17.77 -2.75 -27.13
CA LEU A 306 17.03 -1.80 -27.96
C LEU A 306 17.34 -0.33 -27.62
N LEU A 307 17.85 -0.05 -26.41
CA LEU A 307 18.26 1.27 -25.93
C LEU A 307 19.68 1.19 -25.33
N PRO A 308 20.72 0.99 -26.17
CA PRO A 308 22.08 0.78 -25.68
C PRO A 308 22.58 2.00 -24.88
N GLY A 309 22.84 1.78 -23.59
CA GLY A 309 23.43 2.78 -22.69
C GLY A 309 22.44 3.59 -21.84
N VAL A 310 21.13 3.37 -21.96
CA VAL A 310 20.13 4.00 -21.09
C VAL A 310 19.49 2.91 -20.20
N PRO A 311 19.82 2.85 -18.91
CA PRO A 311 19.17 1.90 -18.00
C PRO A 311 17.70 2.32 -17.82
N ILE A 312 16.80 1.35 -17.98
CA ILE A 312 15.40 1.48 -17.56
C ILE A 312 15.37 1.11 -16.08
N ALA A 313 15.29 2.11 -15.22
CA ALA A 313 15.19 1.92 -13.77
C ALA A 313 13.76 2.19 -13.31
N ILE A 314 13.19 1.22 -12.61
CA ILE A 314 11.93 1.33 -11.88
C ILE A 314 12.29 1.08 -10.41
N GLU A 315 12.18 2.10 -9.59
CA GLU A 315 12.52 2.02 -8.16
C GLU A 315 11.45 1.29 -7.37
N GLY A 316 11.84 0.55 -6.33
CA GLY A 316 10.89 -0.09 -5.43
C GLY A 316 10.25 0.91 -4.49
N HIS A 317 8.92 1.00 -4.49
CA HIS A 317 8.12 1.80 -3.58
C HIS A 317 7.36 0.91 -2.59
N ALA A 318 7.84 0.89 -1.35
CA ALA A 318 7.15 0.19 -0.28
C ALA A 318 5.92 0.94 0.21
N VAL A 319 4.99 0.23 0.84
CA VAL A 319 3.80 0.81 1.48
C VAL A 319 3.73 0.37 2.94
N GLY A 320 3.39 1.30 3.83
CA GLY A 320 3.18 1.03 5.25
C GLY A 320 1.75 0.56 5.55
N PRO A 321 1.48 0.04 6.76
CA PRO A 321 0.18 -0.47 7.12
C PRO A 321 -0.91 0.62 7.15
N ILE A 322 -0.57 1.83 7.63
CA ILE A 322 -1.50 2.95 7.71
C ILE A 322 -1.88 3.41 6.29
N ALA A 323 -0.87 3.65 5.45
CA ALA A 323 -1.05 4.01 4.05
C ALA A 323 -1.90 2.99 3.29
N ALA A 324 -1.65 1.68 3.47
CA ALA A 324 -2.39 0.63 2.79
C ALA A 324 -3.89 0.65 3.15
N TRP A 325 -4.24 0.91 4.42
CA TRP A 325 -5.63 1.02 4.84
C TRP A 325 -6.31 2.31 4.38
N GLU A 326 -5.59 3.44 4.41
CA GLU A 326 -6.08 4.71 3.89
C GLU A 326 -6.34 4.63 2.37
N ALA A 327 -5.37 4.10 1.62
CA ALA A 327 -5.47 3.88 0.19
C ALA A 327 -6.62 2.94 -0.16
N TRP A 328 -6.86 1.89 0.62
CA TRP A 328 -8.03 1.03 0.43
C TRP A 328 -9.33 1.80 0.60
N GLY A 329 -9.44 2.65 1.63
CA GLY A 329 -10.60 3.52 1.82
C GLY A 329 -10.85 4.43 0.62
N GLN A 330 -9.79 5.04 0.08
CA GLN A 330 -9.82 5.90 -1.11
C GLN A 330 -10.21 5.12 -2.37
N THR A 331 -9.64 3.92 -2.56
CA THR A 331 -9.96 3.02 -3.66
C THR A 331 -11.44 2.61 -3.63
N VAL A 332 -11.99 2.27 -2.45
CA VAL A 332 -13.42 1.96 -2.29
C VAL A 332 -14.27 3.18 -2.63
N GLY A 333 -13.89 4.37 -2.19
CA GLY A 333 -14.59 5.61 -2.57
C GLY A 333 -14.65 5.77 -4.09
N ALA A 334 -13.50 5.62 -4.77
CA ALA A 334 -13.40 5.72 -6.22
C ALA A 334 -14.23 4.66 -6.94
N LEU A 335 -14.18 3.39 -6.50
CA LEU A 335 -14.99 2.30 -7.05
C LEU A 335 -16.49 2.52 -6.88
N LEU A 336 -16.90 3.18 -5.81
CA LEU A 336 -18.29 3.55 -5.55
C LEU A 336 -18.70 4.86 -6.23
N GLY A 337 -17.82 5.48 -7.01
CA GLY A 337 -18.11 6.66 -7.83
C GLY A 337 -17.85 8.01 -7.16
N SER A 338 -16.98 8.09 -6.16
CA SER A 338 -16.60 9.38 -5.55
C SER A 338 -15.81 10.30 -6.50
N GLY A 339 -15.31 9.78 -7.62
CA GLY A 339 -14.47 10.53 -8.57
C GLY A 339 -13.05 10.77 -8.07
N TRP A 340 -12.61 10.05 -7.03
CA TRP A 340 -11.25 10.14 -6.49
C TRP A 340 -10.29 9.25 -7.31
N ASP A 341 -10.31 9.38 -8.63
CA ASP A 341 -9.53 8.60 -9.57
C ASP A 341 -8.97 9.50 -10.68
N GLY A 342 -7.77 9.14 -11.18
CA GLY A 342 -7.12 9.85 -12.27
C GLY A 342 -5.64 10.11 -12.03
N LYS A 343 -4.87 10.17 -13.12
CA LYS A 343 -3.41 10.39 -13.08
C LYS A 343 -3.00 11.88 -12.97
N GLY A 344 -3.96 12.79 -13.17
CA GLY A 344 -3.77 14.23 -12.99
C GLY A 344 -4.20 14.69 -11.60
N PRO A 345 -4.03 15.98 -11.25
CA PRO A 345 -4.53 16.50 -9.99
C PRO A 345 -6.04 16.26 -9.86
N VAL A 346 -6.45 15.66 -8.74
CA VAL A 346 -7.83 15.26 -8.50
C VAL A 346 -8.44 16.19 -7.47
N GLN A 347 -9.44 16.98 -7.86
CA GLN A 347 -10.19 17.78 -6.90
C GLN A 347 -11.03 16.84 -6.04
N VAL A 348 -10.77 16.86 -4.72
CA VAL A 348 -11.47 16.00 -3.78
C VAL A 348 -12.54 16.78 -3.03
N ASP A 349 -13.79 16.42 -3.30
CA ASP A 349 -14.92 16.84 -2.50
C ASP A 349 -15.30 15.68 -1.58
N PRO A 350 -15.27 15.85 -0.24
CA PRO A 350 -15.74 14.80 0.66
C PRO A 350 -17.21 14.50 0.35
N PRO A 351 -17.64 13.22 0.27
CA PRO A 351 -19.03 12.89 -0.04
C PRO A 351 -20.01 13.37 1.05
N TRP A 352 -19.56 13.44 2.31
CA TRP A 352 -20.43 13.68 3.46
C TRP A 352 -21.19 15.03 3.47
N PRO A 353 -20.56 16.19 3.18
CA PRO A 353 -21.28 17.46 3.07
C PRO A 353 -22.40 17.52 2.03
N GLY A 354 -22.50 16.53 1.12
CA GLY A 354 -23.55 16.42 0.10
C GLY A 354 -24.67 15.42 0.42
N ILE A 355 -24.61 14.71 1.56
CA ILE A 355 -25.64 13.73 1.93
C ILE A 355 -26.90 14.47 2.38
N ASN A 356 -27.90 14.51 1.50
CA ASN A 356 -29.27 14.84 1.86
C ASN A 356 -30.01 13.54 2.18
N PHE A 357 -30.60 13.43 3.36
CA PHE A 357 -31.49 12.32 3.67
C PHE A 357 -32.75 12.41 2.79
N PRO A 358 -33.35 11.26 2.42
CA PRO A 358 -34.51 11.26 1.54
C PRO A 358 -35.63 12.09 2.14
N THR A 359 -36.18 13.00 1.36
CA THR A 359 -37.36 13.77 1.75
C THR A 359 -38.57 13.20 1.03
N ILE A 360 -39.68 13.08 1.75
CA ILE A 360 -40.96 12.73 1.15
C ILE A 360 -41.30 13.82 0.12
N PRO A 361 -41.52 13.48 -1.16
CA PRO A 361 -41.94 14.44 -2.16
C PRO A 361 -43.22 15.19 -1.72
N ASP A 362 -43.26 16.51 -1.89
CA ASP A 362 -44.39 17.34 -1.44
C ASP A 362 -45.72 16.93 -2.13
N ASP A 363 -45.65 16.32 -3.31
CA ASP A 363 -46.78 15.80 -4.09
C ASP A 363 -47.28 14.42 -3.64
N LEU A 364 -46.54 13.71 -2.77
CA LEU A 364 -46.97 12.42 -2.21
C LEU A 364 -48.14 12.60 -1.21
N LEU A 365 -48.24 13.77 -0.59
CA LEU A 365 -49.28 14.12 0.39
C LEU A 365 -50.14 15.32 -0.02
N ASP A 366 -49.72 16.12 -1.00
CA ASP A 366 -50.54 17.17 -1.61
C ASP A 366 -51.49 16.54 -2.64
N ASP A 367 -52.57 15.91 -2.15
CA ASP A 367 -53.81 15.77 -2.93
C ASP A 367 -54.36 17.17 -3.16
N GLY A 368 -53.86 17.81 -4.22
CA GLY A 368 -54.32 19.09 -4.71
C GLY A 368 -55.80 19.05 -5.12
N GLY A 369 -56.70 18.98 -4.13
CA GLY A 369 -58.12 19.31 -4.18
C GLY A 369 -58.96 18.71 -5.31
N ALA A 370 -58.53 17.62 -5.95
CA ALA A 370 -59.25 17.02 -7.07
C ALA A 370 -58.96 15.52 -7.19
N THR A 371 -59.74 14.71 -6.48
CA THR A 371 -59.84 13.26 -6.72
C THR A 371 -60.38 12.99 -8.13
N PRO A 372 -59.81 12.03 -8.89
CA PRO A 372 -59.75 10.63 -8.47
C PRO A 372 -58.32 10.06 -8.33
N ASP A 373 -58.00 9.70 -7.08
CA ASP A 373 -57.26 8.53 -6.60
C ASP A 373 -56.09 7.97 -7.45
N PRO A 374 -54.85 8.44 -7.20
CA PRO A 374 -53.62 7.71 -7.50
C PRO A 374 -53.13 6.85 -6.31
N GLY A 375 -53.85 6.84 -5.19
CA GLY A 375 -53.49 6.16 -3.94
C GLY A 375 -53.55 4.63 -4.03
N SER A 376 -54.17 4.06 -5.07
CA SER A 376 -54.23 2.60 -5.23
C SER A 376 -52.90 1.97 -5.65
N GLY A 377 -52.03 2.68 -6.38
CA GLY A 377 -50.79 2.08 -6.92
C GLY A 377 -49.66 1.98 -5.89
N VAL A 378 -49.45 3.04 -5.11
CA VAL A 378 -48.41 3.10 -4.08
C VAL A 378 -48.85 2.36 -2.82
N ALA A 379 -50.13 2.43 -2.45
CA ALA A 379 -50.66 1.64 -1.33
C ALA A 379 -50.72 0.14 -1.65
N ASP A 380 -51.05 -0.31 -2.87
CA ASP A 380 -50.93 -1.74 -3.23
C ASP A 380 -49.47 -2.20 -3.30
N ALA A 381 -48.54 -1.35 -3.74
CA ALA A 381 -47.12 -1.68 -3.79
C ALA A 381 -46.48 -1.79 -2.40
N LEU A 382 -46.87 -0.90 -1.46
CA LEU A 382 -46.42 -0.97 -0.06
C LEU A 382 -47.20 -1.98 0.80
N ALA A 383 -48.47 -2.27 0.50
CA ALA A 383 -49.26 -3.26 1.24
C ALA A 383 -48.77 -4.70 1.03
N GLY A 384 -47.95 -4.94 -0.01
CA GLY A 384 -47.33 -6.23 -0.27
C GLY A 384 -46.01 -6.48 0.45
N TRP A 385 -45.41 -5.47 1.09
CA TRP A 385 -44.09 -5.57 1.73
C TRP A 385 -44.22 -5.24 3.21
N ASP A 386 -44.08 -6.24 4.09
CA ASP A 386 -44.07 -6.00 5.54
C ASP A 386 -42.79 -5.24 5.91
N LEU A 387 -42.80 -4.51 7.03
CA LEU A 387 -41.62 -3.90 7.63
C LEU A 387 -40.50 -4.94 7.88
N GLN A 388 -40.88 -6.21 8.02
CA GLN A 388 -39.94 -7.33 8.08
C GLN A 388 -39.27 -7.61 6.73
N ASP A 389 -39.97 -7.51 5.61
CA ASP A 389 -39.38 -7.70 4.27
C ASP A 389 -38.41 -6.57 3.93
N ILE A 390 -38.73 -5.34 4.36
CA ILE A 390 -37.85 -4.17 4.26
C ILE A 390 -36.61 -4.35 5.16
N ALA A 391 -36.78 -4.86 6.39
CA ALA A 391 -35.65 -5.15 7.28
C ALA A 391 -34.78 -6.32 6.78
N ASN A 392 -35.39 -7.32 6.14
CA ASN A 392 -34.70 -8.48 5.57
C ASN A 392 -33.93 -8.10 4.29
N ALA A 393 -34.50 -7.23 3.45
CA ALA A 393 -33.82 -6.65 2.29
C ALA A 393 -32.64 -5.75 2.72
N LEU A 394 -32.76 -5.03 3.83
CA LEU A 394 -31.71 -4.19 4.41
C LEU A 394 -30.56 -5.01 5.03
N LEU A 395 -30.85 -6.24 5.51
CA LEU A 395 -29.87 -7.13 6.15
C LEU A 395 -29.32 -8.22 5.20
N GLY A 396 -29.77 -8.26 3.94
CA GLY A 396 -29.35 -9.27 2.96
C GLY A 396 -29.75 -10.71 3.35
N ILE A 397 -30.73 -10.88 4.23
CA ILE A 397 -31.27 -12.20 4.57
C ILE A 397 -32.48 -12.40 3.65
N GLY A 398 -32.23 -13.10 2.54
CA GLY A 398 -33.02 -12.98 1.32
C GLY A 398 -34.49 -13.39 1.38
N VAL A 399 -35.16 -12.99 0.30
CA VAL A 399 -36.00 -13.87 -0.51
C VAL A 399 -35.32 -14.04 -1.85
#